data_AF-A0A318B541-F1
#
_entry.id   AF-A0A318B541-F1
#
_cell.length_a   1.000
_cell.length_b   1.000
_cell.length_c   1.000
_cell.angle_alpha   90.00
_cell.angle_beta   90.00
_cell.angle_gamma   90.00
#
_symmetry.space_group_name_H-M   'P 1'
#
loop_
_entity.id
_entity.type
_entity.pdbx_description
1 polymer ?
#
loop_
_entity_poly.entity_id
_entity_poly.type
_entity_poly.pdbx_seq_one_letter_code
_entity_poly.pdbx_strand_id
1 'polypeptide(L)'
;MRSGAVLVLLAGALALAGCAPKLPKGVDEDALTQYVGRAIGSASPCVLVADARGKTVWTGGGYVTCARNLPTCEGKVTTAQEVLKANLSGEARFLSCDSAGANTVGWAMGPVPAGKGRQPSGLRYLAVMEGERALPGIEIQDRVERAFVRAGF
;
A
#
# COMPACT_ATOMS: atom_id res chain seq x y z
N MET A 1 -7.24 61.25 18.83
CA MET A 1 -8.20 60.13 18.71
C MET A 1 -8.26 59.69 17.25
N ARG A 2 -8.16 58.37 17.02
CA ARG A 2 -8.51 57.61 15.79
C ARG A 2 -7.48 57.63 14.65
N SER A 3 -6.65 56.58 14.54
CA SER A 3 -6.89 55.33 13.76
C SER A 3 -6.74 55.62 12.27
N GLY A 4 -5.75 55.13 11.52
CA GLY A 4 -5.12 53.81 11.53
C GLY A 4 -5.30 53.25 10.12
N ALA A 5 -4.27 53.33 9.26
CA ALA A 5 -4.30 52.83 7.90
C ALA A 5 -3.28 51.69 7.77
N VAL A 6 -3.77 50.47 8.02
CA VAL A 6 -3.08 49.22 7.67
C VAL A 6 -3.47 48.91 6.23
N LEU A 7 -2.52 48.97 5.30
CA LEU A 7 -2.71 48.47 3.94
C LEU A 7 -1.55 47.55 3.53
N VAL A 8 -1.95 46.29 3.30
CA VAL A 8 -1.44 45.37 2.27
C VAL A 8 -0.12 44.67 2.56
N LEU A 9 -0.22 43.54 3.27
CA LEU A 9 0.66 42.39 3.12
C LEU A 9 -0.21 41.14 2.87
N LEU A 10 -0.65 40.97 1.63
CA LEU A 10 -1.35 39.77 1.14
C LEU A 10 -0.66 39.31 -0.14
N ALA A 11 0.52 38.72 0.00
CA ALA A 11 1.19 38.02 -1.10
C ALA A 11 1.96 36.81 -0.54
N GLY A 12 1.55 35.62 -0.97
CA GLY A 12 2.38 34.40 -0.91
C GLY A 12 2.02 33.37 0.16
N ALA A 13 0.79 32.83 0.14
CA ALA A 13 0.46 31.62 0.92
C ALA A 13 -0.12 30.48 0.05
N LEU A 14 0.24 30.41 -1.23
CA LEU A 14 -0.23 29.38 -2.17
C LEU A 14 0.96 28.57 -2.72
N ALA A 15 1.67 27.82 -1.88
CA ALA A 15 2.76 26.95 -2.37
C ALA A 15 3.10 25.73 -1.48
N LEU A 16 2.14 25.10 -0.79
CA LEU A 16 2.41 23.90 0.03
C LEU A 16 1.66 22.62 -0.39
N ALA A 17 0.97 22.60 -1.54
CA ALA A 17 0.27 21.41 -2.02
C ALA A 17 1.10 20.49 -2.96
N GLY A 18 2.41 20.70 -3.06
CA GLY A 18 3.29 19.94 -3.95
C GLY A 18 4.23 19.00 -3.19
N CYS A 19 4.24 17.72 -3.58
CA CYS A 19 5.16 16.64 -3.17
C CYS A 19 4.70 15.67 -2.07
N ALA A 20 3.40 15.39 -1.96
CA ALA A 20 3.01 14.02 -1.58
C ALA A 20 3.30 13.11 -2.80
N PRO A 21 4.06 12.01 -2.65
CA PRO A 21 4.23 11.04 -3.71
C PRO A 21 2.86 10.43 -4.03
N LYS A 22 2.55 10.41 -5.32
CA LYS A 22 1.26 9.99 -5.87
C LYS A 22 1.47 8.72 -6.68
N LEU A 23 0.37 8.04 -6.98
CA LEU A 23 0.36 6.99 -7.99
C LEU A 23 0.91 7.51 -9.33
N PRO A 24 1.54 6.64 -10.15
CA PRO A 24 2.06 7.02 -11.46
C PRO A 24 0.96 7.60 -12.36
N LYS A 25 1.35 8.45 -13.31
CA LYS A 25 0.40 8.98 -14.31
C LYS A 25 -0.22 7.83 -15.10
N GLY A 26 -1.55 7.85 -15.20
CA GLY A 26 -2.31 6.83 -15.93
C GLY A 26 -2.66 5.58 -15.12
N VAL A 27 -2.33 5.54 -13.82
CA VAL A 27 -2.96 4.64 -12.86
C VAL A 27 -4.23 5.30 -12.34
N ASP A 28 -5.36 4.60 -12.44
CA ASP A 28 -6.64 5.03 -11.91
C ASP A 28 -6.81 4.50 -10.48
N GLU A 29 -6.90 5.41 -9.50
CA GLU A 29 -6.98 5.06 -8.08
C GLU A 29 -8.31 4.37 -7.69
N ASP A 30 -9.41 4.76 -8.31
CA ASP A 30 -10.72 4.17 -8.06
C ASP A 30 -10.78 2.76 -8.66
N ALA A 31 -10.25 2.60 -9.88
CA ALA A 31 -10.10 1.30 -10.51
C ALA A 31 -9.15 0.40 -9.71
N LEU A 32 -8.04 0.94 -9.21
CA LEU A 32 -7.10 0.21 -8.36
C LEU A 32 -7.80 -0.32 -7.10
N THR A 33 -8.52 0.56 -6.40
CA THR A 33 -9.29 0.20 -5.21
C THR A 33 -10.33 -0.88 -5.51
N GLN A 34 -11.06 -0.74 -6.62
CA GLN A 34 -12.05 -1.71 -7.05
C GLN A 34 -11.43 -3.07 -7.42
N TYR A 35 -10.34 -3.08 -8.19
CA TYR A 35 -9.70 -4.31 -8.64
C TYR A 35 -9.02 -5.05 -7.50
N VAL A 36 -8.36 -4.35 -6.58
CA VAL A 36 -7.74 -4.96 -5.39
C VAL A 36 -8.83 -5.51 -4.47
N GLY A 37 -9.89 -4.74 -4.20
CA GLY A 37 -11.02 -5.19 -3.38
C GLY A 37 -11.67 -6.46 -3.92
N ARG A 38 -11.90 -6.55 -5.25
CA ARG A 38 -12.43 -7.77 -5.90
C ARG A 38 -11.45 -8.93 -5.88
N ALA A 39 -10.15 -8.67 -6.02
CA ALA A 39 -9.14 -9.71 -6.15
C ALA A 39 -8.88 -10.44 -4.82
N ILE A 40 -8.81 -9.70 -3.71
CA ILE A 40 -8.47 -10.28 -2.41
C ILE A 40 -9.71 -10.76 -1.64
N GLY A 41 -10.87 -10.13 -1.83
CA GLY A 41 -12.13 -10.52 -1.20
C GLY A 41 -12.31 -9.97 0.22
N SER A 42 -13.24 -10.56 0.99
CA SER A 42 -13.81 -9.95 2.22
C SER A 42 -12.98 -10.13 3.49
N ALA A 43 -11.89 -10.88 3.48
CA ALA A 43 -11.04 -11.05 4.65
C ALA A 43 -10.12 -9.82 4.74
N SER A 44 -10.30 -9.00 5.77
CA SER A 44 -9.65 -7.71 6.05
C SER A 44 -8.22 -7.61 5.51
N PRO A 45 -8.02 -7.23 4.24
CA PRO A 45 -6.69 -7.23 3.65
C PRO A 45 -6.07 -5.87 3.88
N CYS A 46 -4.76 -5.84 4.10
CA CYS A 46 -3.98 -4.62 3.99
C CYS A 46 -3.09 -4.70 2.76
N VAL A 47 -3.19 -3.71 1.87
CA VAL A 47 -2.26 -3.52 0.76
C VAL A 47 -1.66 -2.14 0.87
N LEU A 48 -0.34 -2.05 0.85
CA LEU A 48 0.40 -0.80 0.83
C LEU A 48 1.19 -0.73 -0.48
N VAL A 49 1.21 0.44 -1.09
CA VAL A 49 2.14 0.77 -2.17
C VAL A 49 2.97 1.96 -1.73
N ALA A 50 4.29 1.89 -1.89
CA ALA A 50 5.22 2.93 -1.46
C ALA A 50 6.28 3.26 -2.50
N ASP A 51 6.83 4.47 -2.37
CA ASP A 51 8.02 4.90 -3.10
C ASP A 51 9.30 4.17 -2.60
N ALA A 52 10.42 4.39 -3.29
CA ALA A 52 11.70 3.78 -2.94
C ALA A 52 12.24 4.15 -1.54
N ARG A 53 11.66 5.18 -0.89
CA ARG A 53 11.99 5.60 0.49
C ARG A 53 11.02 5.01 1.52
N GLY A 54 10.06 4.20 1.08
CA GLY A 54 9.04 3.61 1.93
C GLY A 54 7.92 4.57 2.32
N LYS A 55 7.78 5.70 1.62
CA LYS A 55 6.64 6.59 1.80
C LYS A 55 5.44 6.01 1.04
N THR A 56 4.40 5.64 1.79
CA THR A 56 3.16 5.09 1.23
C THR A 56 2.49 6.12 0.32
N VAL A 57 2.19 5.69 -0.90
CA VAL A 57 1.52 6.47 -1.95
C VAL A 57 0.08 6.03 -2.14
N TRP A 58 -0.25 4.82 -1.72
CA TRP A 58 -1.60 4.27 -1.77
C TRP A 58 -1.78 3.15 -0.75
N THR A 59 -2.99 3.04 -0.21
CA THR A 59 -3.40 2.00 0.74
C THR A 59 -4.70 1.37 0.28
N GLY A 60 -4.70 0.05 0.10
CA GLY A 60 -5.88 -0.77 -0.09
C GLY A 60 -6.30 -1.44 1.20
N GLY A 61 -7.59 -1.37 1.52
CA GLY A 61 -8.15 -1.84 2.80
C GLY A 61 -8.36 -0.71 3.79
N GLY A 62 -8.88 -1.04 4.97
CA GLY A 62 -9.14 -0.06 6.02
C GLY A 62 -7.85 0.38 6.72
N TYR A 63 -7.74 1.66 7.09
CA TYR A 63 -6.60 2.19 7.86
C TYR A 63 -6.30 1.34 9.10
N VAL A 64 -7.34 0.96 9.85
CA VAL A 64 -7.23 0.13 11.05
C VAL A 64 -6.62 -1.24 10.74
N THR A 65 -6.99 -1.85 9.61
CA THR A 65 -6.47 -3.14 9.16
C THR A 65 -4.98 -3.07 8.83
N CYS A 66 -4.51 -1.95 8.28
CA CYS A 66 -3.11 -1.75 7.95
C CYS A 66 -2.23 -1.30 9.12
N ALA A 67 -2.81 -0.66 10.13
CA ALA A 67 -2.09 -0.13 11.29
C ALA A 67 -1.99 -1.14 12.45
N ARG A 68 -2.71 -2.26 12.40
CA ARG A 68 -2.67 -3.26 13.48
C ARG A 68 -1.37 -4.06 13.49
N ASN A 69 -1.07 -4.63 14.65
CA ASN A 69 -0.04 -5.65 14.79
C ASN A 69 -0.53 -6.95 14.13
N LEU A 70 0.32 -7.50 13.26
CA LEU A 70 0.10 -8.70 12.48
C LEU A 70 1.19 -9.73 12.79
N PRO A 71 0.85 -11.02 12.82
CA PRO A 71 1.79 -12.09 13.08
C PRO A 71 2.76 -12.30 11.91
N THR A 72 4.01 -12.60 12.21
CA THR A 72 5.03 -13.03 11.24
C THR A 72 5.25 -14.55 11.34
N CYS A 73 5.83 -15.15 10.30
CA CYS A 73 6.10 -16.58 10.30
C CYS A 73 7.21 -17.01 11.26
N GLU A 74 7.95 -16.05 11.82
CA GLU A 74 8.93 -16.26 12.89
C GLU A 74 8.32 -16.18 14.30
N GLY A 75 6.99 -16.12 14.43
CA GLY A 75 6.30 -16.04 15.70
C GLY A 75 6.38 -14.68 16.40
N LYS A 76 6.66 -13.61 15.64
CA LYS A 76 6.69 -12.23 16.14
C LYS A 76 5.45 -11.47 15.69
N VAL A 77 5.26 -10.25 16.21
CA VAL A 77 4.27 -9.30 15.70
C VAL A 77 4.96 -8.08 15.11
N THR A 78 4.38 -7.52 14.05
CA THR A 78 4.88 -6.34 13.35
C THR A 78 3.73 -5.61 12.64
N THR A 79 3.99 -4.43 12.09
CA THR A 79 3.04 -3.72 11.23
C THR A 79 3.35 -3.95 9.74
N ALA A 80 2.33 -3.82 8.89
CA ALA A 80 2.50 -3.85 7.43
C ALA A 80 3.54 -2.83 6.94
N GLN A 81 3.56 -1.64 7.56
CA GLN A 81 4.50 -0.57 7.21
C GLN A 81 5.96 -0.92 7.53
N GLU A 82 6.21 -1.57 8.66
CA GLU A 82 7.57 -2.00 9.06
C GLU A 82 8.11 -3.05 8.09
N VAL A 83 7.29 -4.05 7.75
CA VAL A 83 7.69 -5.10 6.79
C VAL A 83 7.95 -4.48 5.42
N LEU A 84 7.10 -3.55 4.96
CA LEU A 84 7.31 -2.86 3.68
C LEU A 84 8.65 -2.11 3.66
N LYS A 85 8.95 -1.33 4.72
CA LYS A 85 10.20 -0.57 4.85
C LYS A 85 11.44 -1.48 4.89
N ALA A 86 11.35 -2.62 5.58
CA ALA A 86 12.43 -3.60 5.65
C ALA A 86 12.70 -4.30 4.29
N ASN A 87 11.80 -4.16 3.32
CA ASN A 87 11.83 -4.88 2.04
C ASN A 87 12.00 -3.97 0.80
N LEU A 88 12.34 -2.70 0.98
CA LEU A 88 12.38 -1.74 -0.13
C LEU A 88 13.41 -2.08 -1.22
N SER A 89 14.50 -2.77 -0.88
CA SER A 89 15.53 -3.20 -1.82
C SER A 89 15.58 -4.72 -2.00
N GLY A 90 14.70 -5.46 -1.34
CA GLY A 90 14.72 -6.93 -1.34
C GLY A 90 14.15 -7.56 -2.62
N GLU A 91 14.33 -8.87 -2.74
CA GLU A 91 13.61 -9.69 -3.71
C GLU A 91 12.13 -9.80 -3.32
N ALA A 92 11.29 -10.23 -4.27
CA ALA A 92 9.90 -10.50 -3.97
C ALA A 92 9.78 -11.70 -3.00
N ARG A 93 8.92 -11.58 -1.99
CA ARG A 93 8.74 -12.61 -0.95
C ARG A 93 7.27 -12.91 -0.73
N PHE A 94 6.93 -14.19 -0.68
CA PHE A 94 5.58 -14.69 -0.51
C PHE A 94 5.60 -15.73 0.60
N LEU A 95 5.05 -15.38 1.75
CA LEU A 95 5.14 -16.19 2.97
C LEU A 95 3.76 -16.60 3.43
N SER A 96 3.65 -17.77 4.04
CA SER A 96 2.42 -18.25 4.66
C SER A 96 2.73 -19.16 5.83
N CYS A 97 1.97 -19.00 6.90
CA CYS A 97 2.17 -19.74 8.13
C CYS A 97 0.91 -19.65 9.00
N ASP A 98 0.83 -20.54 9.98
CA ASP A 98 -0.16 -20.46 11.03
C ASP A 98 0.14 -19.26 11.93
N SER A 99 -0.90 -18.57 12.42
CA SER A 99 -0.74 -17.44 13.33
C SER A 99 -1.28 -17.72 14.73
N ALA A 100 -2.60 -17.89 14.87
CA ALA A 100 -3.27 -18.13 16.15
C ALA A 100 -4.59 -18.89 15.97
N GLY A 101 -4.80 -19.93 16.77
CA GLY A 101 -6.01 -20.76 16.67
C GLY A 101 -6.13 -21.40 15.29
N ALA A 102 -7.25 -21.17 14.61
CA ALA A 102 -7.50 -21.62 13.23
C ALA A 102 -7.03 -20.60 12.17
N ASN A 103 -6.44 -19.47 12.57
CA ASN A 103 -6.02 -18.43 11.64
C ASN A 103 -4.68 -18.76 10.99
N THR A 104 -4.59 -18.38 9.72
CA THR A 104 -3.33 -18.29 9.00
C THR A 104 -3.02 -16.83 8.68
N VAL A 105 -1.77 -16.57 8.33
CA VAL A 105 -1.33 -15.28 7.78
C VAL A 105 -0.60 -15.50 6.46
N GLY A 106 -0.98 -14.71 5.45
CA GLY A 106 -0.32 -14.66 4.16
C GLY A 106 0.28 -13.29 3.92
N TRP A 107 1.57 -13.26 3.56
CA TRP A 107 2.30 -12.04 3.20
C TRP A 107 2.77 -12.12 1.75
N ALA A 108 2.60 -11.04 1.00
CA ALA A 108 3.15 -10.86 -0.33
C ALA A 108 3.84 -9.49 -0.43
N MET A 109 5.06 -9.44 -0.92
CA MET A 109 5.78 -8.17 -1.08
C MET A 109 6.73 -8.22 -2.26
N GLY A 110 6.92 -7.10 -2.93
CA GLY A 110 7.71 -7.06 -4.15
C GLY A 110 7.68 -5.71 -4.87
N PRO A 111 8.35 -5.60 -6.02
CA PRO A 111 8.12 -4.48 -6.93
C PRO A 111 6.68 -4.51 -7.45
N VAL A 112 6.07 -3.34 -7.66
CA VAL A 112 4.80 -3.27 -8.38
C VAL A 112 5.06 -3.63 -9.85
N PRO A 113 4.38 -4.64 -10.41
CA PRO A 113 4.60 -5.04 -11.80
C PRO A 113 4.14 -3.95 -12.76
N ALA A 114 4.79 -3.88 -13.92
CA ALA A 114 4.32 -3.07 -15.03
C ALA A 114 3.53 -3.92 -16.02
N GLY A 115 2.39 -3.42 -16.48
CA GLY A 115 1.62 -4.00 -17.55
C GLY A 115 2.35 -3.96 -18.89
N LYS A 116 1.87 -4.75 -19.86
CA LYS A 116 2.48 -4.82 -21.19
C LYS A 116 2.55 -3.42 -21.84
N GLY A 117 3.77 -2.99 -22.20
CA GLY A 117 4.00 -1.68 -22.82
C GLY A 117 4.06 -0.51 -21.83
N ARG A 118 4.00 -0.75 -20.51
CA ARG A 118 4.20 0.27 -19.47
C ARG A 118 5.64 0.24 -18.95
N GLN A 119 6.12 1.38 -18.48
CA GLN A 119 7.42 1.48 -17.81
C GLN A 119 7.28 1.06 -16.33
N PRO A 120 8.28 0.37 -15.76
CA PRO A 120 8.31 0.10 -14.32
C PRO A 120 8.18 1.38 -13.50
N SER A 121 7.23 1.40 -12.57
CA SER A 121 6.98 2.55 -11.71
C SER A 121 8.08 2.79 -10.67
N GLY A 122 8.91 1.78 -10.40
CA GLY A 122 9.87 1.79 -9.28
C GLY A 122 9.21 1.74 -7.91
N LEU A 123 7.88 1.59 -7.85
CA LEU A 123 7.12 1.45 -6.60
C LEU A 123 7.19 0.01 -6.10
N ARG A 124 6.95 -0.13 -4.81
CA ARG A 124 6.93 -1.43 -4.13
C ARG A 124 5.64 -1.61 -3.38
N TYR A 125 5.22 -2.85 -3.24
CA TYR A 125 4.03 -3.18 -2.51
C TYR A 125 4.29 -4.17 -1.38
N LEU A 126 3.38 -4.15 -0.44
CA LEU A 126 3.17 -5.20 0.53
C LEU A 126 1.67 -5.45 0.65
N ALA A 127 1.27 -6.71 0.61
CA ALA A 127 -0.09 -7.15 0.85
C ALA A 127 -0.08 -8.23 1.93
N VAL A 128 -1.05 -8.16 2.84
CA VAL A 128 -1.18 -9.10 3.95
C VAL A 128 -2.64 -9.39 4.27
N MET A 129 -2.91 -10.65 4.58
CA MET A 129 -4.17 -11.13 5.10
C MET A 129 -3.91 -12.00 6.32
N GLU A 130 -4.73 -11.84 7.36
CA GLU A 130 -4.71 -12.72 8.52
C GLU A 130 -6.15 -13.05 8.91
N GLY A 131 -6.40 -14.33 9.24
CA GLY A 131 -7.70 -14.86 9.62
C GLY A 131 -7.92 -16.29 9.11
N GLU A 132 -9.03 -16.92 9.50
CA GLU A 132 -9.35 -18.31 9.12
C GLU A 132 -9.46 -18.56 7.61
N ARG A 133 -9.75 -17.51 6.84
CA ARG A 133 -9.84 -17.53 5.37
C ARG A 133 -8.77 -16.67 4.70
N ALA A 134 -7.65 -16.43 5.38
CA ALA A 134 -6.53 -15.73 4.79
C ALA A 134 -5.98 -16.57 3.62
N LEU A 135 -5.71 -15.90 2.50
CA LEU A 135 -5.11 -16.54 1.35
C LEU A 135 -3.62 -16.74 1.60
N PRO A 136 -3.01 -17.81 1.05
CA PRO A 136 -1.56 -17.94 1.02
C PRO A 136 -0.91 -16.74 0.31
N GLY A 137 0.29 -16.35 0.74
CA GLY A 137 1.06 -15.23 0.21
C GLY A 137 1.27 -15.30 -1.30
N ILE A 138 1.49 -16.51 -1.85
CA ILE A 138 1.61 -16.70 -3.31
C ILE A 138 0.31 -16.38 -4.05
N GLU A 139 -0.83 -16.70 -3.45
CA GLU A 139 -2.14 -16.40 -4.02
C GLU A 139 -2.51 -14.92 -3.86
N ILE A 140 -2.14 -14.30 -2.73
CA ILE A 140 -2.23 -12.85 -2.53
C ILE A 140 -1.44 -12.14 -3.63
N GLN A 141 -0.18 -12.53 -3.87
CA GLN A 141 0.66 -11.95 -4.90
C GLN A 141 -0.04 -12.01 -6.26
N ASP A 142 -0.41 -13.19 -6.72
CA ASP A 142 -1.00 -13.39 -8.05
C ASP A 142 -2.29 -12.56 -8.24
N ARG A 143 -3.14 -12.49 -7.22
CA ARG A 143 -4.38 -11.69 -7.23
C ARG A 143 -4.11 -10.18 -7.24
N VAL A 144 -3.20 -9.70 -6.39
CA VAL A 144 -2.87 -8.28 -6.25
C VAL A 144 -2.11 -7.75 -7.45
N GLU A 145 -1.12 -8.48 -7.94
CA GLU A 145 -0.30 -8.06 -9.08
C GLU A 145 -1.12 -7.96 -10.37
N ARG A 146 -2.07 -8.89 -10.59
CA ARG A 146 -3.04 -8.74 -11.69
C ARG A 146 -3.94 -7.53 -11.50
N ALA A 147 -4.32 -7.20 -10.26
CA ALA A 147 -5.11 -6.00 -9.99
C ALA A 147 -4.32 -4.73 -10.31
N PHE A 148 -3.03 -4.67 -9.97
CA PHE A 148 -2.14 -3.57 -10.35
C PHE A 148 -2.06 -3.40 -11.88
N VAL A 149 -1.78 -4.47 -12.62
CA VAL A 149 -1.70 -4.39 -14.08
C VAL A 149 -3.02 -3.91 -14.70
N ARG A 150 -4.17 -4.39 -14.20
CA ARG A 150 -5.50 -3.92 -14.68
C ARG A 150 -5.79 -2.46 -14.32
N ALA A 151 -5.23 -1.96 -13.23
CA ALA A 151 -5.37 -0.57 -12.81
C ALA A 151 -4.46 0.41 -13.59
N GLY A 152 -3.59 -0.12 -14.47
CA GLY A 152 -2.76 0.69 -15.37
C GLY A 152 -1.32 0.90 -14.91
N PHE A 153 -0.85 0.12 -13.93
CA PHE A 153 0.58 0.00 -13.66
C PHE A 153 1.33 -0.63 -14.83
#